data_AF-A0A120GP92-F1
#
_entry.id   AF-A0A120GP92-F1
#
_cell.length_a   1.000
_cell.length_b   1.000
_cell.length_c   1.000
_cell.angle_alpha   90.00
_cell.angle_beta   90.00
_cell.angle_gamma   90.00
#
_symmetry.space_group_name_H-M   'P 1'
#
loop_
_entity.id
_entity.type
_entity.pdbx_description
1 polymer ?
#
loop_
_entity_poly.entity_id
_entity_poly.type
_entity_poly.pdbx_seq_one_letter_code
_entity_poly.pdbx_strand_id
1 'polypeptide(L)'
;MEAGEITKRIVHIEDSDVALDQGVLIGGFPVDSVIFSNILSDRSKRASRMIYSQFGIKTTIALPYTDKDSKLLADYVSLLSELNIDQVILKVGTWGINHSFMDPGGFQHQDQQSIEGLQSWISEFKEYHDIPIYLHPIRQLSLPPQSFYKKVITELSGLHVPLSIDLGLVLSDCKNWGMKYKKEILALLRSNPSISMFWLSAVRKAGDAFIPCACESVDDQIWEMVDLLIGEDASLILMTDRLSSETQITSDVEKLMNAKGAVPKHEYYG
;
A
#
# COMPACT_ATOMS: atom_id res chain seq x y z
N MET A 1 -13.85 -25.17 5.52
CA MET A 1 -13.13 -23.92 5.82
C MET A 1 -13.06 -23.16 4.52
N GLU A 2 -13.64 -21.97 4.53
CA GLU A 2 -13.74 -21.11 3.35
C GLU A 2 -12.37 -20.51 3.06
N ALA A 3 -12.04 -20.33 1.78
CA ALA A 3 -10.84 -19.60 1.39
C ALA A 3 -10.95 -18.16 1.93
N GLY A 4 -9.83 -17.55 2.31
CA GLY A 4 -9.84 -16.10 2.59
C GLY A 4 -10.46 -15.33 1.43
N GLU A 5 -11.11 -14.21 1.71
CA GLU A 5 -11.73 -13.36 0.69
C GLU A 5 -10.84 -12.15 0.39
N ILE A 6 -10.60 -11.90 -0.89
CA ILE A 6 -10.05 -10.61 -1.31
C ILE A 6 -11.19 -9.61 -1.30
N THR A 7 -11.23 -8.79 -0.25
CA THR A 7 -12.30 -7.83 0.03
C THR A 7 -12.25 -6.60 -0.85
N LYS A 8 -11.05 -6.20 -1.30
CA LYS A 8 -10.87 -5.13 -2.28
C LYS A 8 -9.69 -5.38 -3.21
N ARG A 9 -9.88 -5.01 -4.47
CA ARG A 9 -8.88 -4.97 -5.54
C ARG A 9 -8.72 -3.52 -5.97
N ILE A 10 -7.54 -2.98 -5.71
CA ILE A 10 -7.22 -1.56 -5.92
C ILE A 10 -6.08 -1.48 -6.93
N VAL A 11 -6.12 -0.47 -7.80
CA VAL A 11 -5.01 -0.19 -8.73
C VAL A 11 -4.42 1.19 -8.45
N HIS A 12 -3.10 1.23 -8.28
CA HIS A 12 -2.33 2.46 -8.14
C HIS A 12 -1.90 2.99 -9.50
N ILE A 13 -2.18 4.28 -9.74
CA ILE A 13 -1.84 5.04 -10.95
C ILE A 13 -0.83 6.13 -10.60
N GLU A 14 0.27 6.22 -11.35
CA GLU A 14 1.24 7.30 -11.17
C GLU A 14 0.69 8.65 -11.65
N ASP A 15 0.92 9.72 -10.88
CA ASP A 15 0.60 11.08 -11.32
C ASP A 15 1.50 11.52 -12.50
N SER A 16 1.03 11.27 -13.70
CA SER A 16 1.76 11.46 -14.96
C SER A 16 0.82 11.81 -16.11
N ASP A 17 1.36 12.31 -17.23
CA ASP A 17 0.53 12.71 -18.38
C ASP A 17 -0.36 11.59 -18.94
N VAL A 18 -0.04 10.33 -18.65
CA VAL A 18 -0.81 9.15 -19.08
C VAL A 18 -1.84 8.67 -18.05
N ALA A 19 -1.99 9.35 -16.90
CA ALA A 19 -2.89 8.91 -15.83
C ALA A 19 -4.36 8.80 -16.26
N LEU A 20 -4.80 9.62 -17.21
CA LEU A 20 -6.15 9.52 -17.79
C LEU A 20 -6.30 8.26 -18.63
N ASP A 21 -5.34 7.98 -19.51
CA ASP A 21 -5.37 6.82 -20.41
C ASP A 21 -5.27 5.52 -19.61
N GLN A 22 -4.39 5.46 -18.61
CA GLN A 22 -4.31 4.35 -17.66
C GLN A 22 -5.62 4.18 -16.88
N GLY A 23 -6.25 5.28 -16.46
CA GLY A 23 -7.54 5.27 -15.79
C GLY A 23 -8.67 4.68 -16.65
N VAL A 24 -8.72 5.02 -17.94
CA VAL A 24 -9.69 4.45 -18.90
C VAL A 24 -9.45 2.96 -19.09
N LEU A 25 -8.19 2.53 -19.24
CA LEU A 25 -7.84 1.12 -19.37
C LEU A 25 -8.27 0.32 -18.14
N ILE A 26 -7.95 0.82 -16.94
CA ILE A 26 -8.32 0.19 -15.66
C ILE A 26 -9.83 0.15 -15.47
N GLY A 27 -10.56 1.18 -15.92
CA GLY A 27 -12.02 1.24 -15.86
C GLY A 27 -12.74 0.12 -16.61
N GLY A 28 -12.06 -0.58 -17.52
CA GLY A 28 -12.59 -1.77 -18.20
C GLY A 28 -12.67 -3.04 -17.33
N PHE A 29 -12.14 -3.00 -16.11
CA PHE A 29 -12.08 -4.13 -15.18
C PHE A 29 -12.97 -3.91 -13.95
N PRO A 30 -13.42 -4.99 -13.28
CA PRO A 30 -14.19 -4.89 -12.04
C PRO A 30 -13.28 -4.57 -10.84
N VAL A 31 -12.59 -3.43 -10.90
CA VAL A 31 -11.72 -2.89 -9.84
C VAL A 31 -12.58 -2.12 -8.84
N ASP A 32 -12.33 -2.31 -7.55
CA ASP A 32 -13.15 -1.67 -6.49
C ASP A 32 -12.79 -0.20 -6.30
N SER A 33 -11.51 0.15 -6.45
CA SER A 33 -11.01 1.50 -6.21
C SER A 33 -9.68 1.77 -6.92
N VAL A 34 -9.37 3.05 -7.12
CA VAL A 34 -8.07 3.51 -7.62
C VAL A 34 -7.37 4.38 -6.60
N ILE A 35 -6.05 4.37 -6.62
CA ILE A 35 -5.20 5.24 -5.82
C ILE A 35 -4.22 5.97 -6.73
N PHE A 36 -3.90 7.22 -6.43
CA PHE A 36 -2.93 8.01 -7.20
C PHE A 36 -1.69 8.31 -6.36
N SER A 37 -0.49 8.31 -6.97
CA SER A 37 0.75 8.68 -6.27
C SER A 37 0.68 10.08 -5.63
N ASN A 38 -0.03 11.00 -6.29
CA ASN A 38 -0.26 12.36 -5.80
C ASN A 38 -1.67 12.83 -6.20
N ILE A 39 -2.65 12.63 -5.32
CA ILE A 39 -4.03 13.06 -5.57
C ILE A 39 -4.24 14.58 -5.49
N LEU A 40 -3.29 15.33 -4.93
CA LEU A 40 -3.40 16.80 -4.84
C LEU A 40 -3.19 17.48 -6.21
N SER A 41 -2.63 16.79 -7.20
CA SER A 41 -2.46 17.35 -8.54
C SER A 41 -3.80 17.45 -9.28
N ASP A 42 -3.98 18.51 -10.07
CA ASP A 42 -5.18 18.70 -10.90
C ASP A 42 -5.38 17.56 -11.91
N ARG A 43 -4.28 16.91 -12.30
CA ARG A 43 -4.29 15.79 -13.22
C ARG A 43 -4.91 14.56 -12.56
N SER A 44 -4.41 14.16 -11.38
CA SER A 44 -4.95 13.04 -10.60
C SER A 44 -6.39 13.29 -10.18
N LYS A 45 -6.75 14.51 -9.76
CA LYS A 45 -8.16 14.85 -9.46
C LYS A 45 -9.06 14.70 -10.67
N ARG A 46 -8.63 15.18 -11.84
CA ARG A 46 -9.41 15.01 -13.09
C ARG A 46 -9.56 13.54 -13.46
N ALA A 47 -8.50 12.74 -13.35
CA ALA A 47 -8.55 11.31 -13.60
C ALA A 47 -9.48 10.59 -12.61
N SER A 48 -9.35 10.85 -11.31
CA SER A 48 -10.25 10.32 -10.26
C SER A 48 -11.72 10.63 -10.55
N ARG A 49 -12.06 11.89 -10.85
CA ARG A 49 -13.45 12.28 -11.17
C ARG A 49 -13.96 11.60 -12.44
N MET A 50 -13.12 11.50 -13.47
CA MET A 50 -13.46 10.82 -14.72
C MET A 50 -13.75 9.33 -14.45
N ILE A 51 -12.84 8.64 -13.77
CA ILE A 51 -12.94 7.22 -13.46
C ILE A 51 -14.23 6.92 -12.67
N TYR A 52 -14.53 7.74 -11.65
CA TYR A 52 -15.79 7.60 -10.91
C TYR A 52 -17.01 7.85 -11.80
N SER A 53 -17.00 8.93 -12.59
CA SER A 53 -18.17 9.30 -13.40
C SER A 53 -18.49 8.29 -14.51
N GLN A 54 -17.47 7.62 -15.07
CA GLN A 54 -17.64 6.70 -16.19
C GLN A 54 -17.80 5.25 -15.74
N PHE A 55 -17.09 4.84 -14.68
CA PHE A 55 -17.01 3.43 -14.27
C PHE A 55 -17.56 3.18 -12.86
N GLY A 56 -17.93 4.21 -12.11
CA GLY A 56 -18.41 4.08 -10.72
C GLY A 56 -17.31 3.69 -9.73
N ILE A 57 -16.05 3.64 -10.17
CA ILE A 57 -14.91 3.22 -9.35
C ILE A 57 -14.52 4.37 -8.41
N LYS A 58 -14.49 4.08 -7.11
CA LYS A 58 -14.15 5.07 -6.07
C LYS A 58 -12.64 5.31 -5.99
N THR A 59 -12.25 6.28 -5.17
CA THR A 59 -10.83 6.59 -4.96
C THR A 59 -10.41 6.26 -3.53
N THR A 60 -9.33 5.51 -3.39
CA THR A 60 -8.58 5.35 -2.15
C THR A 60 -7.55 6.46 -2.07
N ILE A 61 -7.51 7.16 -0.95
CA ILE A 61 -6.53 8.22 -0.75
C ILE A 61 -5.36 7.70 0.09
N ALA A 62 -4.14 7.71 -0.46
CA ALA A 62 -2.94 7.60 0.37
C ALA A 62 -2.49 8.99 0.76
N LEU A 63 -2.31 9.22 2.05
CA LEU A 63 -1.90 10.52 2.58
C LEU A 63 -0.77 10.37 3.60
N PRO A 64 0.24 11.24 3.55
CA PRO A 64 1.36 11.20 4.48
C PRO A 64 0.94 11.76 5.85
N TYR A 65 1.14 10.97 6.89
CA TYR A 65 1.08 11.48 8.26
C TYR A 65 2.38 12.23 8.57
N THR A 66 2.22 13.50 8.94
CA THR A 66 3.34 14.40 9.30
C THR A 66 3.18 14.82 10.75
N ASP A 67 2.15 15.60 11.03
CA ASP A 67 1.67 15.97 12.35
C ASP A 67 0.15 16.24 12.28
N LYS A 68 -0.56 16.14 13.39
CA LYS A 68 -2.01 16.34 13.43
C LYS A 68 -2.45 17.73 12.96
N ASP A 69 -1.63 18.76 13.19
CA ASP A 69 -1.95 20.16 12.89
C ASP A 69 -1.32 20.63 11.55
N SER A 70 -0.79 19.69 10.77
CA SER A 70 -0.13 19.97 9.49
C SER A 70 -1.13 20.45 8.43
N LYS A 71 -0.81 21.58 7.78
CA LYS A 71 -1.58 22.07 6.62
C LYS A 71 -1.70 21.04 5.51
N LEU A 72 -0.64 20.28 5.25
CA LEU A 72 -0.66 19.23 4.22
C LEU A 72 -1.72 18.17 4.55
N LEU A 73 -1.77 17.73 5.80
CA LEU A 73 -2.76 16.75 6.27
C LEU A 73 -4.19 17.29 6.10
N ALA A 74 -4.43 18.55 6.46
CA ALA A 74 -5.71 19.21 6.26
C ALA A 74 -6.10 19.33 4.77
N ASP A 75 -5.15 19.64 3.88
CA ASP A 75 -5.39 19.70 2.44
C ASP A 75 -5.84 18.33 1.90
N TYR A 76 -5.24 17.22 2.35
CA TYR A 76 -5.69 15.86 2.01
C TYR A 76 -7.09 15.55 2.55
N VAL A 77 -7.38 15.89 3.81
CA VAL A 77 -8.70 15.66 4.42
C VAL A 77 -9.81 16.45 3.71
N SER A 78 -9.51 17.64 3.18
CA SER A 78 -10.49 18.42 2.42
C SER A 78 -10.99 17.68 1.16
N LEU A 79 -10.15 16.83 0.56
CA LEU A 79 -10.49 16.03 -0.61
C LEU A 79 -11.56 14.97 -0.33
N LEU A 80 -11.78 14.58 0.93
CA LEU A 80 -12.83 13.61 1.28
C LEU A 80 -14.24 14.12 0.92
N SER A 81 -14.42 15.45 0.95
CA SER A 81 -15.69 16.09 0.56
C SER A 81 -15.78 16.39 -0.94
N GLU A 82 -14.64 16.39 -1.63
CA GLU A 82 -14.53 16.76 -3.05
C GLU A 82 -14.58 15.53 -3.97
N LEU A 83 -14.09 14.40 -3.50
CA LEU A 83 -13.91 13.16 -4.25
C LEU A 83 -14.71 12.03 -3.60
N ASN A 84 -15.03 11.00 -4.40
CA ASN A 84 -15.72 9.81 -3.91
C ASN A 84 -14.73 8.87 -3.24
N ILE A 85 -14.32 9.23 -2.02
CA ILE A 85 -13.33 8.48 -1.24
C ILE A 85 -13.97 7.27 -0.54
N ASP A 86 -13.34 6.10 -0.63
CA ASP A 86 -13.84 4.85 -0.05
C ASP A 86 -13.03 4.30 1.12
N GLN A 87 -11.77 4.71 1.23
CA GLN A 87 -10.85 4.38 2.31
C GLN A 87 -9.64 5.32 2.29
N VAL A 88 -8.94 5.37 3.42
CA VAL A 88 -7.70 6.11 3.62
C VAL A 88 -6.55 5.14 3.89
N ILE A 89 -5.42 5.36 3.24
CA ILE A 89 -4.14 4.75 3.61
C ILE A 89 -3.26 5.85 4.20
N LEU A 90 -3.10 5.82 5.51
CA LEU A 90 -2.27 6.76 6.24
C LEU A 90 -0.82 6.28 6.19
N LYS A 91 -0.01 6.92 5.37
CA LYS A 91 1.43 6.62 5.24
C LYS A 91 2.18 7.19 6.43
N VAL A 92 2.77 6.31 7.24
CA VAL A 92 3.55 6.66 8.42
C VAL A 92 4.98 6.16 8.21
N GLY A 93 5.86 7.11 7.91
CA GLY A 93 7.29 6.92 7.98
C GLY A 93 7.64 6.88 9.45
N THR A 94 8.66 6.13 9.79
CA THR A 94 9.29 6.27 11.10
C THR A 94 10.77 6.16 10.77
N TRP A 95 11.59 7.02 11.37
CA TRP A 95 13.05 6.97 11.31
C TRP A 95 13.70 7.56 10.03
N GLY A 96 14.58 8.55 10.22
CA GLY A 96 15.49 9.04 9.18
C GLY A 96 15.44 10.56 8.99
N ILE A 97 16.57 11.24 9.21
CA ILE A 97 16.81 12.60 8.74
C ILE A 97 17.08 12.47 7.24
N ASN A 98 16.08 12.71 6.38
CA ASN A 98 16.33 13.22 5.03
C ASN A 98 15.01 13.55 4.31
N HIS A 99 14.95 14.77 3.78
CA HIS A 99 14.02 15.18 2.75
C HIS A 99 14.34 14.39 1.48
N SER A 100 13.55 13.37 1.13
CA SER A 100 13.61 12.76 -0.19
C SER A 100 12.28 12.92 -0.91
N PHE A 101 12.36 13.23 -2.20
CA PHE A 101 11.37 13.95 -3.00
C PHE A 101 10.38 13.03 -3.75
N MET A 102 10.41 11.72 -3.53
CA MET A 102 9.67 10.72 -4.34
C MET A 102 8.56 9.98 -3.60
N ASP A 103 8.48 10.10 -2.28
CA ASP A 103 7.37 9.64 -1.45
C ASP A 103 7.29 10.67 -0.32
N PRO A 104 6.21 11.46 -0.18
CA PRO A 104 6.17 12.51 0.82
C PRO A 104 6.41 11.87 2.18
N GLY A 105 7.62 12.10 2.69
CA GLY A 105 8.21 11.37 3.79
C GLY A 105 7.23 11.32 4.94
N GLY A 106 6.89 10.10 5.37
CA GLY A 106 6.10 9.98 6.56
C GLY A 106 6.94 10.25 7.82
N PHE A 107 6.23 10.29 8.92
CA PHE A 107 6.64 10.57 10.30
C PHE A 107 8.11 10.29 10.73
N GLN A 108 8.60 11.13 11.63
CA GLN A 108 9.89 10.91 12.30
C GLN A 108 9.62 10.55 13.77
N HIS A 109 9.83 9.27 14.08
CA HIS A 109 9.78 8.74 15.44
C HIS A 109 10.98 9.27 16.24
N GLN A 110 10.87 10.48 16.79
CA GLN A 110 11.83 10.92 17.80
C GLN A 110 11.32 10.66 19.23
N ASP A 111 10.01 10.73 19.53
CA ASP A 111 9.48 10.57 20.89
C ASP A 111 8.04 9.99 20.99
N GLN A 112 7.68 9.48 22.18
CA GLN A 112 6.36 8.89 22.54
C GLN A 112 5.15 9.79 22.18
N GLN A 113 5.35 11.11 22.27
CA GLN A 113 4.32 12.12 21.94
C GLN A 113 3.80 11.99 20.50
N SER A 114 4.63 11.50 19.60
CA SER A 114 4.29 11.42 18.19
C SER A 114 3.29 10.26 17.91
N ILE A 115 3.40 9.14 18.64
CA ILE A 115 2.40 8.05 18.59
C ILE A 115 1.07 8.48 19.22
N GLU A 116 1.12 9.23 20.33
CA GLU A 116 -0.07 9.80 20.96
C GLU A 116 -0.80 10.78 20.00
N GLY A 117 -0.05 11.62 19.28
CA GLY A 117 -0.61 12.50 18.25
C GLY A 117 -1.28 11.73 17.11
N LEU A 118 -0.64 10.66 16.62
CA LEU A 118 -1.21 9.78 15.60
C LEU A 118 -2.51 9.13 16.08
N GLN A 119 -2.52 8.60 17.30
CA GLN A 119 -3.70 8.00 17.91
C GLN A 119 -4.83 9.01 18.10
N SER A 120 -4.52 10.24 18.53
CA SER A 120 -5.47 11.35 18.62
C SER A 120 -6.09 11.65 17.26
N TRP A 121 -5.26 11.82 16.24
CA TRP A 121 -5.73 12.12 14.88
C TRP A 121 -6.62 11.00 14.32
N ILE A 122 -6.22 9.73 14.49
CA ILE A 122 -7.04 8.58 14.05
C ILE A 122 -8.40 8.57 14.75
N SER A 123 -8.41 8.88 16.05
CA SER A 123 -9.64 8.89 16.85
C SER A 123 -10.59 10.01 16.39
N GLU A 124 -10.07 11.23 16.22
CA GLU A 124 -10.81 12.37 15.68
C GLU A 124 -11.33 12.08 14.27
N PHE A 125 -10.47 11.56 13.39
CA PHE A 125 -10.86 11.21 12.03
C PHE A 125 -12.05 10.25 12.01
N LYS A 126 -12.01 9.18 12.82
CA LYS A 126 -13.08 8.18 12.91
C LYS A 126 -14.37 8.74 13.51
N GLU A 127 -14.28 9.78 14.34
CA GLU A 127 -15.45 10.47 14.90
C GLU A 127 -16.16 11.30 13.83
N TYR A 128 -15.40 11.98 12.96
CA TYR A 128 -15.95 12.87 11.94
C TYR A 128 -16.22 12.18 10.59
N HIS A 129 -15.58 11.06 10.31
CA HIS A 129 -15.64 10.37 9.03
C HIS A 129 -15.87 8.86 9.19
N ASP A 130 -16.92 8.37 8.57
CA ASP A 130 -17.19 6.92 8.42
C ASP A 130 -16.42 6.35 7.23
N ILE A 131 -15.09 6.51 7.25
CA ILE A 131 -14.18 6.05 6.18
C ILE A 131 -13.11 5.15 6.82
N PRO A 132 -12.94 3.89 6.34
CA PRO A 132 -11.91 2.98 6.83
C PRO A 132 -10.49 3.56 6.69
N ILE A 133 -9.64 3.33 7.69
CA ILE A 133 -8.23 3.74 7.70
C ILE A 133 -7.33 2.51 7.77
N TYR A 134 -6.29 2.49 6.94
CA TYR A 134 -5.17 1.57 7.01
C TYR A 134 -3.89 2.35 7.32
N LEU A 135 -3.00 1.80 8.15
CA LEU A 135 -1.68 2.36 8.37
C LEU A 135 -0.69 1.72 7.40
N HIS A 136 0.14 2.54 6.74
CA HIS A 136 1.18 2.07 5.84
C HIS A 136 2.56 2.52 6.34
N PRO A 137 3.41 1.59 6.82
CA PRO A 137 4.75 1.94 7.25
C PRO A 137 5.66 2.20 6.04
N ILE A 138 6.27 3.39 5.96
CA ILE A 138 7.24 3.71 4.88
C ILE A 138 8.64 3.19 5.26
N ARG A 139 9.21 2.34 4.40
CA ARG A 139 10.52 1.70 4.59
C ARG A 139 11.68 2.70 4.47
N GLN A 140 12.38 2.96 5.58
CA GLN A 140 13.60 3.76 5.57
C GLN A 140 14.82 2.97 5.07
N LEU A 141 15.21 3.15 3.81
CA LEU A 141 16.31 2.39 3.19
C LEU A 141 17.65 2.47 3.93
N SER A 142 17.90 3.52 4.73
CA SER A 142 19.12 3.67 5.53
C SER A 142 19.15 2.79 6.79
N LEU A 143 18.05 2.14 7.17
CA LEU A 143 17.98 1.24 8.32
C LEU A 143 18.07 -0.22 7.89
N PRO A 144 18.61 -1.13 8.73
CA PRO A 144 18.47 -2.56 8.52
C PRO A 144 16.98 -2.96 8.44
N PRO A 145 16.56 -3.73 7.42
CA PRO A 145 15.16 -4.12 7.24
C PRO A 145 14.54 -4.81 8.46
N GLN A 146 15.29 -5.73 9.08
CA GLN A 146 14.80 -6.49 10.23
C GLN A 146 14.43 -5.58 11.41
N SER A 147 15.29 -4.62 11.74
CA SER A 147 15.04 -3.66 12.82
C SER A 147 13.83 -2.78 12.50
N PHE A 148 13.69 -2.36 11.25
CA PHE A 148 12.56 -1.58 10.78
C PHE A 148 11.24 -2.35 10.94
N TYR A 149 11.08 -3.50 10.25
CA TYR A 149 9.80 -4.22 10.24
C TYR A 149 9.42 -4.72 11.63
N LYS A 150 10.37 -5.28 12.40
CA LYS A 150 10.06 -5.79 13.76
C LYS A 150 9.54 -4.67 14.66
N LYS A 151 10.19 -3.51 14.65
CA LYS A 151 9.80 -2.40 15.51
C LYS A 151 8.48 -1.77 15.07
N VAL A 152 8.42 -1.36 13.80
CA VAL A 152 7.30 -0.57 13.27
C VAL A 152 6.01 -1.37 13.21
N ILE A 153 6.06 -2.63 12.75
CA ILE A 153 4.87 -3.47 12.71
C ILE A 153 4.35 -3.69 14.13
N THR A 154 5.22 -3.97 15.11
CA THR A 154 4.81 -4.19 16.50
C THR A 154 4.16 -2.95 17.10
N GLU A 155 4.77 -1.77 16.92
CA GLU A 155 4.26 -0.50 17.45
C GLU A 155 2.91 -0.13 16.82
N LEU A 156 2.82 -0.14 15.49
CA LEU A 156 1.58 0.22 14.79
C LEU A 156 0.45 -0.78 15.03
N SER A 157 0.78 -2.06 15.23
CA SER A 157 -0.24 -3.08 15.58
C SER A 157 -0.93 -2.76 16.91
N GLY A 158 -0.25 -2.09 17.84
CA GLY A 158 -0.81 -1.65 19.12
C GLY A 158 -1.89 -0.57 18.99
N LEU A 159 -2.01 0.10 17.83
CA LEU A 159 -3.05 1.10 17.57
C LEU A 159 -4.39 0.48 17.19
N HIS A 160 -4.46 -0.85 17.01
CA HIS A 160 -5.67 -1.55 16.59
C HIS A 160 -6.30 -0.99 15.30
N VAL A 161 -5.44 -0.54 14.37
CA VAL A 161 -5.81 -0.14 13.02
C VAL A 161 -5.19 -1.13 12.04
N PRO A 162 -5.93 -1.61 11.02
CA PRO A 162 -5.39 -2.47 9.98
C PRO A 162 -4.11 -1.91 9.34
N LEU A 163 -3.15 -2.78 9.07
CA LEU A 163 -1.88 -2.46 8.46
C LEU A 163 -1.87 -2.86 6.98
N SER A 164 -1.18 -2.06 6.19
CA SER A 164 -0.77 -2.42 4.84
C SER A 164 0.74 -2.65 4.78
N ILE A 165 1.20 -3.47 3.82
CA ILE A 165 2.62 -3.76 3.62
C ILE A 165 2.97 -3.76 2.13
N ASP A 166 4.15 -3.26 1.78
CA ASP A 166 4.67 -3.32 0.41
C ASP A 166 5.49 -4.60 0.20
N LEU A 167 4.93 -5.55 -0.55
CA LEU A 167 5.58 -6.83 -0.81
C LEU A 167 6.74 -6.71 -1.81
N GLY A 168 6.71 -5.72 -2.70
CA GLY A 168 7.83 -5.42 -3.59
C GLY A 168 9.07 -4.99 -2.79
N LEU A 169 8.88 -4.11 -1.81
CA LEU A 169 9.93 -3.72 -0.86
C LEU A 169 10.42 -4.91 -0.01
N VAL A 170 9.51 -5.73 0.52
CA VAL A 170 9.89 -6.91 1.31
C VAL A 170 10.68 -7.91 0.46
N LEU A 171 10.25 -8.20 -0.77
CA LEU A 171 10.95 -9.12 -1.67
C LEU A 171 12.32 -8.55 -2.08
N SER A 172 12.40 -7.25 -2.34
CA SER A 172 13.67 -6.55 -2.56
C SER A 172 14.64 -6.74 -1.38
N ASP A 173 14.19 -6.47 -0.16
CA ASP A 173 14.99 -6.70 1.06
C ASP A 173 15.40 -8.17 1.20
N CYS A 174 14.51 -9.12 0.88
CA CYS A 174 14.83 -10.56 0.87
C CYS A 174 15.94 -10.93 -0.12
N LYS A 175 15.88 -10.40 -1.35
CA LYS A 175 16.90 -10.65 -2.38
C LYS A 175 18.24 -10.02 -1.99
N ASN A 176 18.24 -8.85 -1.35
CA ASN A 176 19.45 -8.13 -0.93
C ASN A 176 20.11 -8.70 0.34
N TRP A 177 19.33 -9.19 1.30
CA TRP A 177 19.83 -9.66 2.62
C TRP A 177 19.88 -11.19 2.77
N GLY A 178 19.32 -11.92 1.81
CA GLY A 178 19.45 -13.37 1.70
C GLY A 178 18.42 -14.19 2.50
N MET A 179 18.59 -15.52 2.42
CA MET A 179 17.58 -16.49 2.86
C MET A 179 17.26 -16.48 4.36
N LYS A 180 18.25 -16.18 5.22
CA LYS A 180 18.02 -16.10 6.66
C LYS A 180 17.01 -14.99 6.98
N TYR A 181 17.21 -13.81 6.40
CA TYR A 181 16.30 -12.69 6.53
C TYR A 181 14.90 -13.01 5.96
N LYS A 182 14.83 -13.63 4.78
CA LYS A 182 13.55 -14.06 4.16
C LYS A 182 12.68 -14.89 5.11
N LYS A 183 13.27 -15.86 5.81
CA LYS A 183 12.53 -16.71 6.76
C LYS A 183 11.99 -15.91 7.94
N GLU A 184 12.83 -15.04 8.51
CA GLU A 184 12.49 -14.23 9.69
C GLU A 184 11.38 -13.21 9.37
N ILE A 185 11.46 -12.53 8.22
CA ILE A 185 10.44 -11.53 7.85
C ILE A 185 9.10 -12.18 7.49
N LEU A 186 9.09 -13.31 6.78
CA LEU A 186 7.84 -14.01 6.47
C LEU A 186 7.16 -14.53 7.74
N ALA A 187 7.93 -15.05 8.71
CA ALA A 187 7.37 -15.45 10.00
C ALA A 187 6.75 -14.26 10.75
N LEU A 188 7.43 -13.10 10.77
CA LEU A 188 6.91 -11.87 11.37
C LEU A 188 5.58 -11.45 10.71
N LEU A 189 5.55 -11.36 9.37
CA LEU A 189 4.37 -10.93 8.62
C LEU A 189 3.19 -11.90 8.83
N ARG A 190 3.41 -13.22 8.78
CA ARG A 190 2.36 -14.23 9.03
C ARG A 190 1.81 -14.18 10.45
N SER A 191 2.66 -13.89 11.42
CA SER A 191 2.25 -13.85 12.84
C SER A 191 1.47 -12.59 13.22
N ASN A 192 1.31 -11.64 12.29
CA ASN A 192 0.68 -10.36 12.56
C ASN A 192 -0.72 -10.26 11.93
N PRO A 193 -1.80 -10.48 12.71
CA PRO A 193 -3.17 -10.45 12.18
C PRO A 193 -3.65 -9.06 11.79
N SER A 194 -2.94 -7.99 12.16
CA SER A 194 -3.33 -6.63 11.78
C SER A 194 -3.03 -6.34 10.30
N ILE A 195 -2.14 -7.09 9.66
CA ILE A 195 -1.81 -6.90 8.23
C ILE A 195 -2.92 -7.51 7.38
N SER A 196 -3.61 -6.65 6.62
CA SER A 196 -4.75 -7.04 5.77
C SER A 196 -4.74 -6.32 4.42
N MET A 197 -3.66 -5.62 4.07
CA MET A 197 -3.53 -4.94 2.79
C MET A 197 -2.12 -5.09 2.21
N PHE A 198 -2.02 -5.46 0.94
CA PHE A 198 -0.73 -5.79 0.30
C PHE A 198 -0.52 -5.00 -0.98
N TRP A 199 0.58 -4.24 -1.06
CA TRP A 199 1.00 -3.56 -2.29
C TRP A 199 1.88 -4.49 -3.13
N LEU A 200 1.59 -4.53 -4.42
CA LEU A 200 2.13 -5.49 -5.38
C LEU A 200 2.88 -4.73 -6.48
N SER A 201 4.20 -4.90 -6.52
CA SER A 201 5.07 -4.35 -7.57
C SER A 201 6.16 -5.35 -7.92
N ALA A 202 6.76 -5.23 -9.11
CA ALA A 202 7.89 -6.05 -9.50
C ALA A 202 9.15 -5.68 -8.72
N VAL A 203 10.18 -6.52 -8.81
CA VAL A 203 11.50 -6.33 -8.20
C VAL A 203 12.59 -6.65 -9.21
N ARG A 204 13.25 -5.61 -9.70
CA ARG A 204 14.32 -5.70 -10.68
C ARG A 204 15.70 -5.55 -10.06
N LYS A 205 16.73 -6.03 -10.75
CA LYS A 205 18.13 -5.79 -10.39
C LYS A 205 18.60 -4.45 -10.97
N ALA A 206 19.13 -3.57 -10.13
CA ALA A 206 19.70 -2.28 -10.49
C ALA A 206 21.12 -2.18 -9.92
N GLY A 207 22.12 -2.41 -10.78
CA GLY A 207 23.51 -2.57 -10.32
C GLY A 207 23.66 -3.80 -9.42
N ASP A 208 24.14 -3.60 -8.20
CA ASP A 208 24.35 -4.67 -7.22
C ASP A 208 23.18 -4.87 -6.24
N ALA A 209 22.12 -4.08 -6.37
CA ALA A 209 20.95 -4.15 -5.51
C ALA A 209 19.70 -4.56 -6.30
N PHE A 210 18.76 -5.19 -5.60
CA PHE A 210 17.38 -5.33 -6.05
C PHE A 210 16.57 -4.13 -5.56
N ILE A 211 15.64 -3.66 -6.38
CA ILE A 211 14.73 -2.55 -6.05
C ILE A 211 13.32 -2.84 -6.60
N PRO A 212 12.26 -2.33 -5.96
CA PRO A 212 10.92 -2.38 -6.55
C PRO A 212 10.83 -1.61 -7.87
N CYS A 213 10.01 -2.07 -8.81
CA CYS A 213 9.56 -1.29 -9.97
C CYS A 213 8.10 -1.59 -10.30
N ALA A 214 7.27 -0.56 -10.37
CA ALA A 214 5.92 -0.66 -10.93
C ALA A 214 5.94 -0.61 -12.48
N CYS A 215 7.09 -0.26 -13.06
CA CYS A 215 7.33 -0.24 -14.50
C CYS A 215 7.45 -1.62 -15.17
N GLU A 216 7.46 -2.70 -14.39
CA GLU A 216 7.58 -4.10 -14.84
C GLU A 216 6.43 -4.94 -14.27
N SER A 217 6.12 -6.07 -14.92
CA SER A 217 5.07 -6.99 -14.45
C SER A 217 5.37 -7.53 -13.06
N VAL A 218 4.35 -7.62 -12.21
CA VAL A 218 4.49 -8.14 -10.83
C VAL A 218 5.09 -9.55 -10.84
N ASP A 219 6.22 -9.74 -10.11
CA ASP A 219 6.89 -11.04 -10.01
C ASP A 219 5.95 -12.13 -9.46
N ASP A 220 6.05 -13.34 -9.99
CA ASP A 220 5.33 -14.51 -9.45
C ASP A 220 5.69 -14.78 -7.98
N GLN A 221 6.89 -14.42 -7.53
CA GLN A 221 7.29 -14.50 -6.12
C GLN A 221 6.50 -13.56 -5.20
N ILE A 222 5.96 -12.45 -5.71
CA ILE A 222 5.06 -11.56 -4.95
C ILE A 222 3.71 -12.24 -4.78
N TRP A 223 3.19 -12.86 -5.84
CA TRP A 223 1.94 -13.64 -5.77
C TRP A 223 2.07 -14.83 -4.81
N GLU A 224 3.21 -15.54 -4.84
CA GLU A 224 3.51 -16.58 -3.84
C GLU A 224 3.52 -16.02 -2.41
N MET A 225 4.06 -14.80 -2.20
CA MET A 225 4.02 -14.16 -0.89
C MET A 225 2.59 -13.79 -0.47
N VAL A 226 1.75 -13.32 -1.39
CA VAL A 226 0.32 -13.06 -1.13
C VAL A 226 -0.37 -14.35 -0.68
N ASP A 227 -0.21 -15.46 -1.41
CA ASP A 227 -0.82 -16.75 -1.06
C ASP A 227 -0.39 -17.25 0.33
N LEU A 228 0.80 -16.87 0.78
CA LEU A 228 1.34 -17.25 2.08
C LEU A 228 0.90 -16.34 3.24
N LEU A 229 0.42 -15.13 2.94
CA LEU A 229 0.15 -14.07 3.91
C LEU A 229 -1.32 -13.68 3.99
N ILE A 230 -2.11 -14.02 2.98
CA ILE A 230 -3.52 -13.67 2.92
C ILE A 230 -4.30 -14.32 4.07
N GLY A 231 -4.92 -13.47 4.88
CA GLY A 231 -5.80 -13.87 5.98
C GLY A 231 -7.24 -14.07 5.52
N GLU A 232 -8.18 -14.02 6.49
CA GLU A 232 -9.62 -14.12 6.21
C GLU A 232 -10.11 -12.97 5.31
N ASP A 233 -9.65 -11.75 5.57
CA ASP A 233 -9.95 -10.55 4.78
C ASP A 233 -8.65 -9.89 4.30
N ALA A 234 -8.52 -9.68 3.00
CA ALA A 234 -7.37 -8.95 2.44
C ALA A 234 -7.74 -8.00 1.30
N SER A 235 -7.11 -6.83 1.29
CA SER A 235 -7.09 -5.91 0.17
C SER A 235 -5.78 -6.00 -0.60
N LEU A 236 -5.85 -5.97 -1.93
CA LEU A 236 -4.67 -6.00 -2.79
C LEU A 236 -4.56 -4.70 -3.58
N ILE A 237 -3.36 -4.11 -3.61
CA ILE A 237 -3.06 -2.89 -4.38
C ILE A 237 -2.04 -3.23 -5.44
N LEU A 238 -2.46 -3.28 -6.70
CA LEU A 238 -1.56 -3.43 -7.83
C LEU A 238 -0.91 -2.09 -8.19
N MET A 239 0.42 -2.05 -8.23
CA MET A 239 1.15 -0.84 -8.60
C MET A 239 1.45 -0.76 -10.09
N THR A 240 0.98 0.30 -10.74
CA THR A 240 1.41 0.68 -12.09
C THR A 240 2.21 1.99 -12.06
N ASP A 241 3.01 2.20 -13.10
CA ASP A 241 3.86 3.36 -13.34
C ASP A 241 3.53 3.95 -14.73
N ARG A 242 3.93 5.19 -15.00
CA ARG A 242 3.78 5.84 -16.32
C ARG A 242 4.48 5.10 -17.45
N LEU A 243 5.49 4.28 -17.13
CA LEU A 243 6.23 3.46 -18.08
C LEU A 243 5.59 2.09 -18.32
N SER A 244 4.56 1.71 -17.55
CA SER A 244 3.85 0.45 -17.75
C SER A 244 3.10 0.46 -19.09
N SER A 245 3.34 -0.55 -19.92
CA SER A 245 2.62 -0.72 -21.18
C SER A 245 1.17 -1.16 -20.97
N GLU A 246 0.28 -0.89 -21.92
CA GLU A 246 -1.12 -1.36 -21.86
C GLU A 246 -1.20 -2.88 -21.69
N THR A 247 -0.37 -3.64 -22.41
CA THR A 247 -0.29 -5.10 -22.30
C THR A 247 0.10 -5.55 -20.89
N GLN A 248 1.06 -4.88 -20.27
CA GLN A 248 1.47 -5.15 -18.89
C GLN A 248 0.32 -4.87 -17.92
N ILE A 249 -0.27 -3.66 -17.99
CA ILE A 249 -1.36 -3.25 -17.09
C ILE A 249 -2.52 -4.24 -17.20
N THR A 250 -2.93 -4.58 -18.42
CA THR A 250 -4.00 -5.55 -18.70
C THR A 250 -3.69 -6.90 -18.04
N SER A 251 -2.51 -7.47 -18.30
CA SER A 251 -2.10 -8.76 -17.75
C SER A 251 -2.07 -8.77 -16.22
N ASP A 252 -1.52 -7.72 -15.60
CA ASP A 252 -1.41 -7.66 -14.13
C ASP A 252 -2.77 -7.43 -13.47
N VAL A 253 -3.65 -6.63 -14.07
CA VAL A 253 -5.03 -6.43 -13.58
C VAL A 253 -5.83 -7.73 -13.73
N GLU A 254 -5.69 -8.48 -14.82
CA GLU A 254 -6.31 -9.81 -14.96
C GLU A 254 -5.83 -10.78 -13.89
N LYS A 255 -4.53 -10.79 -13.56
CA LYS A 255 -4.02 -11.58 -12.42
C LYS A 255 -4.64 -11.13 -11.10
N LEU A 256 -4.73 -9.83 -10.85
CA LEU A 256 -5.38 -9.27 -9.65
C LEU A 256 -6.85 -9.69 -9.53
N MET A 257 -7.60 -9.68 -10.63
CA MET A 257 -9.01 -10.11 -10.65
C MET A 257 -9.16 -11.60 -10.35
N ASN A 258 -8.22 -12.42 -10.84
CA ASN A 258 -8.24 -13.87 -10.67
C ASN A 258 -7.59 -14.36 -9.37
N ALA A 259 -6.94 -13.47 -8.61
CA ALA A 259 -6.43 -13.79 -7.29
C ALA A 259 -7.58 -14.28 -6.40
N LYS A 260 -7.33 -15.37 -5.68
CA LYS A 260 -8.23 -15.96 -4.68
C LYS A 260 -7.53 -15.88 -3.34
N GLY A 261 -8.25 -15.66 -2.25
CA GLY A 261 -7.60 -15.80 -0.95
C GLY A 261 -7.19 -17.26 -0.70
N ALA A 262 -6.18 -17.42 0.13
CA ALA A 262 -5.62 -18.73 0.40
C ALA A 262 -6.65 -19.56 1.16
N VAL A 263 -6.75 -20.83 0.79
CA VAL A 263 -7.24 -21.84 1.71
C VAL A 263 -6.11 -22.05 2.71
N PRO A 264 -6.33 -21.90 4.03
CA PRO A 264 -5.31 -22.17 5.03
C PRO A 264 -4.73 -23.56 4.79
N LYS A 265 -3.50 -23.63 4.27
CA LYS A 265 -2.77 -24.89 4.23
C LYS A 265 -2.38 -25.14 5.67
N HIS A 266 -3.11 -26.03 6.35
CA HIS A 266 -2.56 -26.66 7.55
C HIS A 266 -1.19 -27.19 7.15
N GLU A 267 -0.14 -26.62 7.74
CA GLU A 267 1.19 -27.19 7.67
C GLU A 267 1.05 -28.62 8.21
N TYR A 268 1.15 -29.59 7.30
CA TYR A 268 1.52 -30.95 7.63
C TYR A 268 2.93 -30.87 8.24
N TYR A 269 3.01 -30.68 9.55
CA TYR A 269 4.20 -31.03 10.30
C TYR A 269 4.13 -32.53 10.58
N GLY A 270 4.87 -33.29 9.77
CA GLY A 270 5.44 -34.58 10.14
C GLY A 270 6.91 -34.39 10.48
#